data_AF-A0A0G3BJ43-F1
#
_entry.id   AF-A0A0G3BJ43-F1
#
_cell.length_a   1.000
_cell.length_b   1.000
_cell.length_c   1.000
_cell.angle_alpha   90.00
_cell.angle_beta   90.00
_cell.angle_gamma   90.00
#
_symmetry.space_group_name_H-M   'P 1'
#
loop_
_entity.id
_entity.type
_entity.pdbx_description
1 polymer ?
#
loop_
_entity_poly.entity_id
_entity_poly.type
_entity_poly.pdbx_seq_one_letter_code
_entity_poly.pdbx_strand_id
1 'polypeptide(L)'
;MKASPFGWQPVALKSDYVFPGERVFQRPGEAEGLLFWCVLVPHQNLEQFTFDIGWSRLGRFPELTMRPSLQRPLEAFGLPEYFGRLGEVSSGQDLWWEVEPFRAPRGLADLEKMVQPIPAETARARVTPVAERALDVLERVGVPYLLEAEARGA
;
A
#
# COMPACT_ATOMS: atom_id res chain seq x y z
N MET A 1 17.83 -8.50 1.04
CA MET A 1 16.46 -8.37 0.51
C MET A 1 16.35 -9.29 -0.68
N LYS A 2 15.43 -10.27 -0.68
CA LYS A 2 15.11 -11.02 -1.89
C LYS A 2 14.56 -10.01 -2.91
N ALA A 3 14.99 -10.11 -4.17
CA ALA A 3 14.35 -9.37 -5.25
C ALA A 3 12.86 -9.73 -5.24
N SER A 4 11.98 -8.73 -5.37
CA SER A 4 10.55 -8.99 -5.47
C SER A 4 10.30 -9.88 -6.69
N PRO A 5 9.64 -11.04 -6.55
CA PRO A 5 9.38 -11.95 -7.67
C PRO A 5 8.51 -11.32 -8.77
N PHE A 6 7.88 -10.17 -8.48
CA PHE A 6 7.03 -9.44 -9.43
C PHE A 6 7.70 -8.18 -10.01
N GLY A 7 9.01 -8.01 -9.81
CA GLY A 7 9.75 -6.90 -10.41
C GLY A 7 9.52 -5.52 -9.76
N TRP A 8 8.86 -5.47 -8.60
CA TRP A 8 8.69 -4.23 -7.84
C TRP A 8 10.04 -3.65 -7.39
N GLN A 9 10.26 -2.38 -7.71
CA GLN A 9 11.45 -1.63 -7.32
C GLN A 9 11.07 -0.49 -6.36
N PRO A 10 11.78 -0.32 -5.24
CA PRO A 10 11.57 0.85 -4.38
C PRO A 10 11.96 2.12 -5.13
N VAL A 11 11.17 3.18 -4.97
CA VAL A 11 11.43 4.48 -5.59
C VAL A 11 11.46 5.57 -4.54
N ALA A 12 12.50 6.40 -4.58
CA ALA A 12 12.54 7.64 -3.81
C ALA A 12 11.91 8.76 -4.66
N LEU A 13 10.64 9.07 -4.40
CA LEU A 13 9.93 10.16 -5.06
C LEU A 13 9.96 11.42 -4.20
N LYS A 14 10.18 12.57 -4.85
CA LYS A 14 9.80 13.88 -4.32
C LYS A 14 8.54 14.29 -5.05
N SER A 15 7.39 14.10 -4.43
CA SER A 15 6.08 14.37 -5.00
C SER A 15 5.17 14.88 -3.91
N ASP A 16 4.35 15.89 -4.21
CA ASP A 16 3.33 16.40 -3.30
C ASP A 16 2.20 15.39 -3.02
N TYR A 17 2.18 14.28 -3.79
CA TYR A 17 1.19 13.21 -3.71
C TYR A 17 1.65 11.99 -2.88
N VAL A 18 2.86 12.06 -2.30
CA VAL A 18 3.42 11.03 -1.40
C VAL A 18 3.52 11.60 0.00
N PHE A 19 2.83 10.96 0.95
CA PHE A 19 2.75 11.43 2.33
C PHE A 19 3.97 10.98 3.15
N PRO A 20 4.33 11.73 4.21
CA PRO A 20 5.39 11.33 5.13
C PRO A 20 5.16 9.92 5.69
N GLY A 21 6.22 9.10 5.68
CA GLY A 21 6.18 7.73 6.19
C GLY A 21 5.88 6.67 5.14
N GLU A 22 5.33 7.04 3.99
CA GLU A 22 5.03 6.08 2.93
C GLU A 22 6.27 5.47 2.29
N ARG A 23 6.11 4.28 1.71
CA ARG A 23 7.13 3.65 0.86
C ARG A 23 6.50 3.31 -0.47
N VAL A 24 7.08 3.86 -1.53
CA VAL A 24 6.58 3.70 -2.89
C VAL A 24 7.43 2.67 -3.63
N PHE A 25 6.73 1.78 -4.32
CA PHE A 25 7.29 0.79 -5.21
C PHE A 25 6.67 0.96 -6.59
N GLN A 26 7.49 0.80 -7.63
CA GLN A 26 7.03 0.86 -9.02
C GLN A 26 7.37 -0.43 -9.75
N ARG A 27 6.59 -0.71 -10.79
CA ARG A 27 6.85 -1.75 -11.78
C ARG A 27 6.36 -1.26 -13.15
N PRO A 28 7.16 -1.35 -14.22
CA PRO A 28 6.67 -1.06 -15.56
C PRO A 28 5.63 -2.08 -16.01
N GLY A 29 4.62 -1.61 -16.73
CA GLY A 29 3.75 -2.45 -17.56
C GLY A 29 4.43 -2.81 -18.89
N GLU A 30 3.73 -3.58 -19.70
CA GLU A 30 4.06 -3.90 -21.09
C GLU A 30 3.74 -2.73 -22.04
N ALA A 31 2.67 -1.98 -21.77
CA ALA A 31 2.31 -0.80 -22.56
C ALA A 31 3.28 0.38 -22.33
N GLU A 32 3.61 1.11 -23.39
CA GLU A 32 4.48 2.29 -23.29
C GLU A 32 3.89 3.34 -22.35
N GLY A 33 4.69 3.84 -21.41
CA GLY A 33 4.27 4.86 -20.44
C GLY A 33 3.41 4.32 -19.28
N LEU A 34 3.02 3.04 -19.29
CA LEU A 34 2.28 2.43 -18.18
C LEU A 34 3.23 2.07 -17.03
N LEU A 35 2.98 2.66 -15.87
CA LEU A 35 3.63 2.32 -14.61
C LEU A 35 2.59 1.83 -13.61
N PHE A 36 2.84 0.67 -13.02
CA PHE A 36 2.15 0.19 -11.83
C PHE A 36 2.84 0.71 -10.58
N TRP A 37 2.02 0.98 -9.57
CA TRP A 37 2.44 1.55 -8.30
C TRP A 37 1.87 0.74 -7.15
N CYS A 38 2.70 0.54 -6.13
CA CYS A 38 2.32 -0.03 -4.85
C CYS A 38 2.88 0.88 -3.76
N VAL A 39 2.02 1.37 -2.86
CA VAL A 39 2.40 2.28 -1.79
C VAL A 39 2.07 1.64 -0.47
N LEU A 40 3.08 1.40 0.36
CA LEU A 40 2.89 1.04 1.76
C LEU A 40 2.53 2.30 2.54
N VAL A 41 1.36 2.30 3.16
CA VAL A 41 0.80 3.42 3.90
C VAL A 41 0.69 3.03 5.38
N PRO A 42 1.64 3.44 6.24
CA PRO A 42 1.50 3.25 7.68
C PRO A 42 0.42 4.18 8.24
N HIS A 43 -0.34 3.72 9.23
CA HIS A 43 -1.25 4.59 9.96
C HIS A 43 -0.45 5.51 10.89
N GLN A 44 -0.86 6.77 11.02
CA GLN A 44 -0.10 7.77 11.78
C GLN A 44 -0.13 7.54 13.30
N ASN A 45 -1.22 6.95 13.79
CA ASN A 45 -1.52 6.87 15.22
C ASN A 45 -1.79 5.45 15.74
N LEU A 46 -1.78 4.45 14.87
CA LEU A 46 -2.18 3.08 15.20
C LEU A 46 -1.15 2.11 14.63
N GLU A 47 -1.00 0.96 15.28
CA GLU A 47 -0.11 -0.13 14.85
C GLU A 47 -0.75 -0.92 13.71
N GLN A 48 -1.01 -0.26 12.60
CA GLN A 48 -1.59 -0.84 11.40
C GLN A 48 -1.06 -0.16 10.14
N PHE A 49 -1.16 -0.85 9.02
CA PHE A 49 -0.78 -0.31 7.72
C PHE A 49 -1.74 -0.79 6.64
N THR A 50 -1.67 -0.17 5.48
CA THR A 50 -2.37 -0.62 4.27
C THR A 50 -1.47 -0.50 3.04
N PHE A 51 -1.92 -1.07 1.93
CA PHE A 51 -1.29 -0.91 0.63
C PHE A 51 -2.28 -0.21 -0.29
N ASP A 52 -1.86 0.87 -0.93
CA ASP A 52 -2.54 1.38 -2.11
C ASP A 52 -1.87 0.79 -3.35
N ILE A 53 -2.65 0.33 -4.30
CA ILE A 53 -2.19 -0.17 -5.59
C ILE A 53 -2.86 0.59 -6.72
N GLY A 54 -2.14 0.79 -7.81
CA GLY A 54 -2.63 1.67 -8.86
C GLY A 54 -1.75 1.69 -10.09
N TRP A 55 -2.14 2.55 -11.03
CA TRP A 55 -1.41 2.76 -12.27
C TRP A 55 -1.40 4.23 -12.67
N SER A 56 -0.43 4.57 -13.51
CA SER A 56 -0.46 5.78 -14.34
C SER A 56 -0.04 5.39 -15.75
N ARG A 57 -0.80 5.84 -16.75
CA ARG A 57 -0.45 5.73 -18.18
C ARG A 57 0.38 6.93 -18.67
N LEU A 58 0.78 7.82 -17.77
CA LEU A 58 1.48 9.07 -18.09
C LEU A 58 2.99 9.00 -17.80
N GLY A 59 3.54 7.81 -17.51
CA GLY A 59 4.97 7.62 -17.24
C GLY A 59 5.46 8.28 -15.94
N ARG A 60 4.56 8.64 -15.03
CA ARG A 60 4.87 9.29 -13.75
C ARG A 60 4.04 8.72 -12.60
N PHE A 61 4.32 9.17 -11.38
CA PHE A 61 3.46 8.85 -10.24
C PHE A 61 2.06 9.47 -10.44
N PRO A 62 0.97 8.79 -10.06
CA PRO A 62 -0.37 9.34 -10.18
C PRO A 62 -0.53 10.67 -9.45
N GLU A 63 -1.05 11.68 -10.14
CA GLU A 63 -1.29 13.02 -9.59
C GLU A 63 -2.80 13.19 -9.37
N LEU A 64 -3.32 12.42 -8.41
CA LEU A 64 -4.74 12.38 -8.09
C LEU A 64 -5.09 13.44 -7.04
N THR A 65 -6.23 14.11 -7.20
CA THR A 65 -6.75 15.07 -6.21
C THR A 65 -7.08 14.43 -4.86
N MET A 66 -7.32 13.12 -4.84
CA MET A 66 -7.53 12.34 -3.63
C MET A 66 -6.99 10.91 -3.81
N ARG A 67 -6.42 10.36 -2.73
CA ARG A 67 -5.96 8.97 -2.65
C ARG A 67 -6.53 8.28 -1.40
N PRO A 68 -7.18 7.11 -1.54
CA PRO A 68 -7.51 6.42 -2.79
C PRO A 68 -8.50 7.20 -3.67
N SER A 69 -8.61 6.81 -4.94
CA SER A 69 -9.60 7.31 -5.89
C SER A 69 -11.03 7.00 -5.42
N LEU A 70 -12.01 7.83 -5.80
CA LEU A 70 -13.43 7.60 -5.49
C LEU A 70 -14.06 6.49 -6.33
N GLN A 71 -13.51 6.25 -7.52
CA GLN A 71 -14.03 5.27 -8.45
C GLN A 71 -13.81 3.87 -7.90
N ARG A 72 -14.85 3.04 -8.00
CA ARG A 72 -14.77 1.63 -7.61
C ARG A 72 -13.75 0.91 -8.49
N PRO A 73 -13.01 -0.09 -7.96
CA PRO A 73 -11.97 -0.78 -8.71
C PRO A 73 -12.38 -1.25 -10.12
N LEU A 74 -13.54 -1.91 -10.25
CA LEU A 74 -14.01 -2.45 -11.53
C LEU A 74 -14.42 -1.38 -12.56
N GLU A 75 -14.70 -0.15 -12.10
CA GLU A 75 -15.09 0.98 -12.96
C GLU A 75 -13.86 1.81 -13.37
N ALA A 76 -12.71 1.59 -12.72
CA ALA A 76 -11.54 2.43 -12.87
C ALA A 76 -10.68 2.11 -14.10
N PHE A 77 -10.81 0.94 -14.71
CA PHE A 77 -9.86 0.45 -15.73
C PHE A 77 -9.63 1.40 -16.91
N GLY A 78 -10.64 2.17 -17.33
CA GLY A 78 -10.52 3.16 -18.40
C GLY A 78 -9.85 4.48 -17.99
N LEU A 79 -9.58 4.71 -16.69
CA LEU A 79 -9.02 5.97 -16.19
C LEU A 79 -7.51 6.04 -16.42
N PRO A 80 -6.96 7.19 -16.87
CA PRO A 80 -5.53 7.33 -17.15
C PRO A 80 -4.65 7.06 -15.93
N GLU A 81 -5.16 7.37 -14.73
CA GLU A 81 -4.51 7.16 -13.45
C GLU A 81 -5.53 6.66 -12.43
N TYR A 82 -5.09 5.80 -11.51
CA TYR A 82 -5.94 5.25 -10.45
C TYR A 82 -5.10 4.82 -9.25
N PHE A 83 -5.66 4.98 -8.05
CA PHE A 83 -5.19 4.31 -6.85
C PHE A 83 -6.39 3.75 -6.09
N GLY A 84 -6.32 2.47 -5.73
CA GLY A 84 -7.29 1.82 -4.85
C GLY A 84 -6.58 1.18 -3.67
N ARG A 85 -7.26 1.09 -2.53
CA ARG A 85 -6.73 0.34 -1.39
C ARG A 85 -6.80 -1.15 -1.67
N LEU A 86 -5.73 -1.88 -1.42
CA LEU A 86 -5.65 -3.33 -1.65
C LEU A 86 -6.75 -4.09 -0.89
N GLY A 87 -7.13 -3.61 0.30
CA GLY A 87 -8.29 -4.12 1.03
C GLY A 87 -9.58 -4.06 0.22
N GLU A 88 -9.86 -2.90 -0.38
CA GLU A 88 -11.08 -2.68 -1.16
C GLU A 88 -11.06 -3.49 -2.45
N VAL A 89 -9.91 -3.54 -3.13
CA VAL A 89 -9.71 -4.38 -4.32
C VAL A 89 -9.93 -5.87 -4.00
N SER A 90 -9.50 -6.34 -2.83
CA SER A 90 -9.56 -7.76 -2.47
C SER A 90 -10.88 -8.23 -1.86
N SER A 91 -11.54 -7.37 -1.09
CA SER A 91 -12.70 -7.75 -0.27
C SER A 91 -13.91 -6.81 -0.41
N GLY A 92 -13.79 -5.73 -1.18
CA GLY A 92 -14.79 -4.67 -1.25
C GLY A 92 -14.88 -3.82 0.02
N GLN A 93 -13.97 -4.01 0.97
CA GLN A 93 -13.93 -3.29 2.23
C GLN A 93 -12.61 -2.58 2.42
N ASP A 94 -12.66 -1.43 3.07
CA ASP A 94 -11.47 -0.71 3.49
C ASP A 94 -10.74 -1.47 4.61
N LEU A 95 -9.73 -2.27 4.24
CA LEU A 95 -8.93 -3.07 5.15
C LEU A 95 -7.59 -2.41 5.51
N TRP A 96 -7.34 -2.37 6.82
CA TRP A 96 -6.02 -2.08 7.40
C TRP A 96 -5.51 -3.35 8.09
N TRP A 97 -4.25 -3.69 7.82
CA TRP A 97 -3.59 -4.82 8.47
C TRP A 97 -3.10 -4.38 9.84
N GLU A 98 -3.86 -4.76 10.86
CA GLU A 98 -3.53 -4.52 12.26
C GLU A 98 -2.35 -5.42 12.69
N VAL A 99 -1.30 -4.78 13.19
CA VAL A 99 -0.15 -5.42 13.83
C VAL A 99 -0.45 -5.65 15.31
N GLU A 100 -0.96 -4.61 15.98
CA GLU A 100 -1.44 -4.70 17.35
C GLU A 100 -2.71 -3.88 17.54
N PRO A 101 -3.70 -4.41 18.29
CA PRO A 101 -4.92 -3.67 18.57
C PRO A 101 -4.63 -2.45 19.44
N PHE A 102 -5.30 -1.35 19.12
CA PHE A 102 -5.23 -0.15 19.94
C PHE A 102 -5.67 -0.46 21.38
N ARG A 103 -4.91 0.06 22.34
CA ARG A 103 -5.23 -0.02 23.77
C ARG A 103 -5.14 1.37 24.37
N ALA A 104 -6.26 1.85 24.91
CA ALA A 104 -6.24 3.09 25.69
C ALA A 104 -5.43 2.88 26.99
N PRO A 105 -4.55 3.82 27.35
CA PRO A 105 -3.75 3.72 28.57
C PRO A 105 -4.68 3.75 29.80
N ARG A 106 -4.41 2.88 30.77
CA ARG A 106 -5.21 2.81 32.02
C ARG A 106 -4.73 3.77 33.11
N GLY A 107 -3.65 4.51 32.85
CA GLY A 107 -3.05 5.47 33.78
C GLY A 107 -1.67 5.91 33.31
N LEU A 108 -1.03 6.79 34.09
CA LEU A 108 0.24 7.41 33.71
C LEU A 108 1.37 6.40 33.48
N ALA A 109 1.51 5.40 34.37
CA ALA A 109 2.53 4.36 34.23
C ALA A 109 2.34 3.46 33.00
N ASP A 110 1.11 3.33 32.50
CA ASP A 110 0.80 2.57 31.29
C ASP A 110 1.17 3.40 30.05
N LEU A 111 0.82 4.69 30.07
CA LEU A 111 1.23 5.65 29.05
C LEU A 111 2.77 5.74 28.92
N GLU A 112 3.48 5.81 30.05
CA GLU A 112 4.95 5.84 30.09
C GLU A 112 5.58 4.61 29.41
N LYS A 113 4.95 3.43 29.53
CA LYS A 113 5.40 2.21 28.84
C LYS A 113 5.09 2.26 27.34
N MET A 114 3.93 2.79 26.96
CA MET A 114 3.51 2.87 25.56
C MET A 114 4.39 3.79 24.72
N VAL A 115 5.01 4.81 25.32
CA VAL A 115 5.92 5.73 24.61
C VAL A 115 7.36 5.22 24.53
N GLN A 116 7.70 4.13 25.21
CA GLN A 116 9.05 3.58 25.13
C GLN A 116 9.29 2.92 23.78
N PRO A 117 10.43 3.21 23.11
CA PRO A 117 10.81 2.50 21.90
C PRO A 117 10.92 1.00 22.15
N ILE A 118 10.28 0.21 21.29
CA ILE A 118 10.45 -1.24 21.31
C ILE A 118 11.76 -1.63 20.57
N PRO A 119 12.43 -2.72 20.97
CA PRO A 119 13.58 -3.24 20.22
C PRO A 119 13.20 -3.61 18.78
N ALA A 120 14.09 -3.36 17.82
CA ALA A 120 13.86 -3.61 16.41
C ALA A 120 13.56 -5.09 16.08
N GLU A 121 14.16 -6.02 16.83
CA GLU A 121 13.89 -7.45 16.71
C GLU A 121 12.45 -7.79 17.11
N THR A 122 11.98 -7.24 18.23
CA THR A 122 10.59 -7.38 18.70
C THR A 122 9.61 -6.78 17.69
N ALA A 123 9.89 -5.57 17.19
CA ALA A 123 9.07 -4.94 16.16
C ALA A 123 8.97 -5.81 14.89
N ARG A 124 10.10 -6.35 14.43
CA ARG A 124 10.14 -7.24 13.27
C ARG A 124 9.31 -8.49 13.50
N ALA A 125 9.50 -9.16 14.63
CA ALA A 125 8.76 -10.38 14.97
C ALA A 125 7.23 -10.16 14.98
N ARG A 126 6.77 -8.97 15.41
CA ARG A 126 5.35 -8.59 15.41
C ARG A 126 4.82 -8.28 14.00
N VAL A 127 5.58 -7.52 13.21
CA VAL A 127 5.14 -7.05 11.89
C VAL A 127 5.23 -8.15 10.83
N THR A 128 6.26 -8.99 10.85
CA THR A 128 6.51 -10.02 9.82
C THR A 128 5.29 -10.87 9.46
N PRO A 129 4.57 -11.53 10.37
CA PRO A 129 3.44 -12.38 10.00
C PRO A 129 2.27 -11.59 9.41
N VAL A 130 2.11 -10.31 9.77
CA VAL A 130 1.06 -9.44 9.24
C VAL A 130 1.46 -8.94 7.84
N ALA A 131 2.73 -8.58 7.66
CA ALA A 131 3.29 -8.19 6.37
C ALA A 131 3.26 -9.35 5.36
N GLU A 132 3.58 -10.58 5.78
CA GLU A 132 3.51 -11.76 4.92
C GLU A 132 2.09 -12.01 4.41
N ARG A 133 1.07 -11.91 5.28
CA ARG A 133 -0.33 -12.02 4.84
C ARG A 133 -0.75 -10.90 3.89
N ALA A 134 -0.30 -9.67 4.13
CA ALA A 134 -0.60 -8.55 3.24
C ALA A 134 0.07 -8.72 1.86
N LEU A 135 1.30 -9.22 1.84
CA LEU A 135 2.01 -9.57 0.61
C LEU A 135 1.31 -10.72 -0.12
N ASP A 136 0.87 -11.77 0.57
CA ASP A 136 0.10 -12.85 -0.05
C ASP A 136 -1.16 -12.33 -0.77
N VAL A 137 -1.87 -11.35 -0.18
CA VAL A 137 -3.04 -10.70 -0.81
C VAL A 137 -2.61 -9.84 -2.00
N LEU A 138 -1.52 -9.08 -1.87
CA LEU A 138 -0.97 -8.30 -2.98
C LEU A 138 -0.62 -9.20 -4.17
N GLU A 139 0.00 -10.34 -3.93
CA GLU A 139 0.41 -11.29 -4.96
C GLU A 139 -0.78 -12.00 -5.60
N ARG A 140 -1.75 -12.44 -4.79
CA ARG A 140 -2.90 -13.23 -5.26
C ARG A 140 -4.01 -12.40 -5.87
N VAL A 141 -4.16 -11.14 -5.48
CA VAL A 141 -5.27 -10.29 -5.92
C VAL A 141 -4.78 -8.98 -6.51
N GLY A 142 -3.87 -8.28 -5.83
CA GLY A 142 -3.40 -6.98 -6.28
C GLY A 142 -2.68 -7.02 -7.63
N VAL A 143 -1.73 -7.95 -7.80
CA VAL A 143 -1.00 -8.12 -9.07
C VAL A 143 -1.94 -8.54 -10.22
N PRO A 144 -2.79 -9.57 -10.08
CA PRO A 144 -3.78 -9.90 -11.11
C PRO A 144 -4.70 -8.73 -11.48
N TYR A 145 -5.16 -7.95 -10.50
CA TYR A 145 -5.98 -6.76 -10.75
C TYR A 145 -5.25 -5.70 -11.61
N LEU A 146 -3.97 -5.45 -11.33
CA LEU A 146 -3.16 -4.51 -12.12
C LEU A 146 -2.95 -4.99 -13.56
N LEU A 147 -2.70 -6.29 -13.74
CA LEU A 147 -2.56 -6.90 -15.07
C LEU A 147 -3.87 -6.86 -15.86
N GLU A 148 -5.01 -7.00 -15.19
CA GLU A 148 -6.32 -6.84 -15.82
C GLU A 148 -6.59 -5.39 -16.25
N ALA A 149 -6.15 -4.41 -15.46
CA ALA A 149 -6.24 -3.00 -15.82
C ALA A 149 -5.40 -2.64 -17.07
N GLU A 150 -4.27 -3.32 -17.25
CA GLU A 150 -3.46 -3.23 -18.45
C GLU A 150 -4.16 -3.87 -19.65
N ALA A 151 -4.64 -5.11 -19.52
CA ALA A 151 -5.33 -5.82 -20.59
C ALA A 151 -6.59 -5.10 -21.10
N ARG A 152 -7.28 -4.35 -20.22
CA ARG A 152 -8.51 -3.60 -20.55
C ARG A 152 -8.26 -2.14 -20.96
N GLY A 153 -7.06 -1.63 -20.72
CA GLY A 153 -6.69 -0.24 -21.00
C GLY A 153 -5.71 -0.07 -22.15
N ALA A 154 -5.27 -1.18 -22.76
CA ALA A 154 -4.62 -1.22 -24.07
C ALA A 154 -5.63 -0.97 -25.20
#